data_AF-A0A2D7GUX5-F1
#
_entry.id   AF-A0A2D7GUX5-F1
#
_cell.length_a   1.000
_cell.length_b   1.000
_cell.length_c   1.000
_cell.angle_alpha   90.00
_cell.angle_beta   90.00
_cell.angle_gamma   90.00
#
_symmetry.space_group_name_H-M   'P 1'
#
loop_
_entity.id
_entity.type
_entity.pdbx_description
1 polymer ?
#
loop_
_entity_poly.entity_id
_entity_poly.type
_entity_poly.pdbx_seq_one_letter_code
_entity_poly.pdbx_strand_id
1 'polypeptide(L)'
;MHISSQFDSGNINVVHAKSPEDILLSIPKDNQSEFAQWFHFRLMGETFVTHKMTIQGLATSAYPEGWKDYKVLASYDRQTWFRVPTSFDGDNLTFSLTLEQSSVYFA
;
A
#
# COMPACT_ATOMS: atom_id res chain seq x y z
N MET A 1 -5.30 -12.47 7.96
CA MET A 1 -4.77 -11.45 7.03
C MET A 1 -3.33 -11.78 6.68
N HIS A 2 -2.93 -11.63 5.41
CA HIS A 2 -1.57 -11.86 4.94
C HIS A 2 -1.21 -10.83 3.86
N ILE A 3 -0.02 -10.27 3.93
CA ILE A 3 0.49 -9.29 2.96
C ILE A 3 1.77 -9.85 2.33
N SER A 4 1.86 -9.80 1.01
CA SER A 4 3.03 -10.27 0.29
C SER A 4 3.37 -9.40 -0.92
N SER A 5 4.64 -9.39 -1.27
CA SER A 5 5.23 -8.74 -2.45
C SER A 5 6.15 -9.67 -3.23
N GLN A 6 6.10 -10.99 -2.96
CA GLN A 6 6.95 -12.00 -3.63
C GLN A 6 6.38 -12.36 -5.01
N PHE A 7 6.39 -11.40 -5.92
CA PHE A 7 5.97 -11.53 -7.32
C PHE A 7 6.61 -10.43 -8.16
N ASP A 8 6.48 -10.52 -9.48
CA ASP A 8 7.02 -9.52 -10.40
C ASP A 8 6.51 -8.09 -10.09
N SER A 9 7.43 -7.12 -10.04
CA SER A 9 7.27 -5.73 -9.59
C SER A 9 6.87 -5.54 -8.11
N GLY A 10 6.75 -6.61 -7.32
CA GLY A 10 6.34 -6.51 -5.93
C GLY A 10 7.36 -5.77 -5.06
N ASN A 11 6.89 -4.77 -4.31
CA ASN A 11 7.70 -4.01 -3.36
C ASN A 11 6.86 -3.52 -2.18
N ILE A 12 7.11 -4.06 -0.99
CA ILE A 12 6.59 -3.54 0.29
C ILE A 12 7.36 -4.18 1.43
N ASN A 13 7.48 -3.47 2.55
CA ASN A 13 7.87 -4.03 3.83
C ASN A 13 6.70 -3.94 4.81
N VAL A 14 6.40 -5.06 5.49
CA VAL A 14 5.37 -5.09 6.53
C VAL A 14 6.03 -4.78 7.86
N VAL A 15 5.73 -3.61 8.43
CA VAL A 15 6.20 -3.24 9.78
C VAL A 15 5.37 -4.00 10.82
N HIS A 16 4.04 -3.93 10.70
CA HIS A 16 3.10 -4.81 11.39
C HIS A 16 1.74 -4.86 10.68
N ALA A 17 0.96 -5.90 10.93
CA ALA A 17 -0.42 -6.04 10.46
C ALA A 17 -1.24 -6.75 11.54
N LYS A 18 -1.54 -6.03 12.63
CA LYS A 18 -2.10 -6.62 13.86
C LYS A 18 -3.60 -6.90 13.74
N SER A 19 -4.32 -6.00 13.06
CA SER A 19 -5.75 -6.11 12.78
C SER A 19 -6.08 -5.35 11.49
N PRO A 20 -7.27 -5.56 10.89
CA PRO A 20 -7.67 -4.85 9.67
C PRO A 20 -7.55 -3.33 9.78
N GLU A 21 -7.78 -2.75 10.96
CA GLU A 21 -7.68 -1.31 11.22
C GLU A 21 -6.27 -0.80 11.60
N ASP A 22 -5.30 -1.70 11.81
CA ASP A 22 -3.91 -1.40 12.21
C ASP A 22 -2.88 -2.17 11.35
N ILE A 23 -2.75 -1.74 10.10
CA ILE A 23 -1.74 -2.21 9.14
C ILE A 23 -0.74 -1.09 8.86
N LEU A 24 0.53 -1.33 9.23
CA LEU A 24 1.63 -0.41 9.03
C LEU A 24 2.67 -1.00 8.09
N LEU A 25 2.99 -0.25 7.05
CA LEU A 25 3.88 -0.62 5.96
C LEU A 25 4.96 0.43 5.77
N SER A 26 6.06 0.04 5.13
CA SER A 26 7.06 0.97 4.59
C SER A 26 7.50 0.54 3.20
N ILE A 27 8.05 1.48 2.42
CA ILE A 27 8.58 1.20 1.08
C ILE A 27 10.08 0.90 1.20
N PRO A 28 10.53 -0.31 0.82
CA PRO A 28 11.95 -0.60 0.70
C PRO A 28 12.61 0.30 -0.34
N LYS A 29 13.89 0.64 -0.12
CA LYS A 29 14.70 1.30 -1.14
C LYS A 29 14.83 0.41 -2.37
N ASP A 30 14.91 1.04 -3.53
CA ASP A 30 15.21 0.37 -4.78
C ASP A 30 16.56 -0.37 -4.67
N ASN A 31 16.67 -1.49 -5.38
CA ASN A 31 17.90 -2.29 -5.33
C ASN A 31 19.11 -1.45 -5.77
N GLN A 32 20.13 -1.38 -4.90
CA GLN A 32 21.35 -0.60 -5.11
C GLN A 32 21.11 0.93 -5.26
N SER A 33 20.11 1.46 -4.56
CA SER A 33 19.73 2.87 -4.62
C SER A 33 19.36 3.41 -3.24
N GLU A 34 19.48 4.74 -3.09
CA GLU A 34 18.97 5.46 -1.91
C GLU A 34 17.50 5.88 -2.07
N PHE A 35 16.93 5.72 -3.28
CA PHE A 35 15.58 6.13 -3.61
C PHE A 35 14.55 5.08 -3.22
N ALA A 36 13.37 5.53 -2.77
CA ALA A 36 12.19 4.72 -2.55
C ALA A 36 10.96 5.51 -2.99
N GLN A 37 10.07 4.90 -3.78
CA GLN A 37 8.79 5.51 -4.19
C GLN A 37 7.77 4.44 -4.58
N TRP A 38 8.21 3.46 -5.38
CA TRP A 38 7.35 2.42 -5.92
C TRP A 38 6.94 1.41 -4.84
N PHE A 39 5.65 1.13 -4.75
CA PHE A 39 5.13 0.01 -3.97
C PHE A 39 4.21 -0.84 -4.84
N HIS A 40 4.19 -2.15 -4.59
CA HIS A 40 3.21 -3.05 -5.17
C HIS A 40 3.10 -4.27 -4.28
N PHE A 41 1.92 -4.52 -3.71
CA PHE A 41 1.70 -5.63 -2.80
C PHE A 41 0.31 -6.22 -2.94
N ARG A 42 0.18 -7.46 -2.46
CA ARG A 42 -1.09 -8.16 -2.34
C ARG A 42 -1.50 -8.22 -0.88
N LEU A 43 -2.75 -7.89 -0.60
CA LEU A 43 -3.43 -8.15 0.66
C LEU A 43 -4.40 -9.31 0.48
N MET A 44 -4.27 -10.33 1.31
CA MET A 44 -5.28 -11.35 1.51
C MET A 44 -5.95 -11.14 2.87
N GLY A 45 -7.27 -10.96 2.88
CA GLY A 45 -8.04 -10.53 4.04
C GLY A 45 -9.47 -11.07 4.04
N GLU A 46 -10.21 -10.71 5.08
CA GLU A 46 -11.62 -11.07 5.21
C GLU A 46 -12.47 -10.14 4.32
N THR A 47 -13.41 -10.72 3.57
CA THR A 47 -14.36 -9.93 2.76
C THR A 47 -15.35 -9.18 3.64
N PHE A 48 -15.87 -8.06 3.16
CA PHE A 48 -16.81 -7.18 3.88
C PHE A 48 -16.24 -6.56 5.17
N VAL A 49 -14.92 -6.62 5.35
CA VAL A 49 -14.17 -5.93 6.41
C VAL A 49 -13.36 -4.80 5.81
N THR A 50 -13.44 -3.62 6.42
CA THR A 50 -12.60 -2.47 6.05
C THR A 50 -11.19 -2.66 6.57
N HIS A 51 -10.23 -2.69 5.65
CA HIS A 51 -8.82 -2.72 5.98
C HIS A 51 -8.27 -1.29 5.82
N LYS A 52 -7.57 -0.79 6.84
CA LYS A 52 -6.91 0.51 6.86
C LYS A 52 -5.40 0.28 6.87
N MET A 53 -4.74 0.85 5.88
CA MET A 53 -3.31 0.74 5.68
C MET A 53 -2.66 2.11 5.80
N THR A 54 -1.49 2.14 6.42
CA THR A 54 -0.60 3.30 6.46
C THR A 54 0.76 2.90 5.89
N ILE A 55 1.24 3.63 4.89
CA ILE A 55 2.63 3.57 4.44
C ILE A 55 3.36 4.76 5.04
N GLN A 56 4.31 4.50 5.94
CA GLN A 56 5.05 5.54 6.69
C GLN A 56 6.39 5.89 6.04
N GLY A 57 6.98 7.01 6.46
CA GLY A 57 8.33 7.42 6.09
C GLY A 57 8.45 7.92 4.66
N LEU A 58 7.38 8.52 4.12
CA LEU A 58 7.30 8.99 2.74
C LEU A 58 7.80 10.43 2.59
N ALA A 59 8.02 11.17 3.68
CA ALA A 59 8.67 12.48 3.64
C ALA A 59 10.10 12.39 3.08
N THR A 60 10.72 11.21 3.17
CA THR A 60 12.08 10.91 2.67
C THR A 60 12.08 10.09 1.38
N SER A 61 10.91 9.87 0.77
CA SER A 61 10.80 9.22 -0.54
C SER A 61 11.49 10.05 -1.63
N ALA A 62 11.70 9.46 -2.80
CA ALA A 62 12.37 10.14 -3.91
C ALA A 62 11.62 11.41 -4.37
N TYR A 63 10.28 11.39 -4.30
CA TYR A 63 9.40 12.50 -4.66
C TYR A 63 8.30 12.67 -3.60
N PRO A 64 8.58 13.31 -2.45
CA PRO A 64 7.61 13.48 -1.36
C PRO A 64 6.37 14.27 -1.77
N GLU A 65 6.55 15.31 -2.59
CA GLU A 65 5.43 16.09 -3.15
C GLU A 65 4.50 15.26 -4.05
N GLY A 66 4.99 14.13 -4.57
CA GLY A 66 4.20 13.20 -5.37
C GLY A 66 3.09 12.50 -4.59
N TRP A 67 3.12 12.52 -3.25
CA TRP A 67 2.08 11.95 -2.39
C TRP A 67 0.94 12.93 -2.10
N LYS A 68 1.15 14.23 -2.33
CA LYS A 68 0.12 15.23 -2.16
C LYS A 68 -0.98 15.01 -3.20
N ASP A 69 -2.22 14.92 -2.73
CA ASP A 69 -3.42 14.61 -3.55
C ASP A 69 -3.35 13.27 -4.32
N TYR A 70 -2.34 12.43 -4.04
CA TYR A 70 -2.20 11.10 -4.63
C TYR A 70 -3.27 10.15 -4.10
N LYS A 71 -3.70 9.23 -4.97
CA LYS A 71 -4.63 8.16 -4.63
C LYS A 71 -4.05 6.83 -5.03
N VAL A 72 -3.98 5.89 -4.09
CA VAL A 72 -3.49 4.52 -4.31
C VAL A 72 -4.40 3.81 -5.33
N LEU A 73 -3.81 3.02 -6.23
CA LEU A 73 -4.56 2.13 -7.11
C LEU A 73 -4.74 0.77 -6.42
N ALA A 74 -5.91 0.17 -6.63
CA ALA A 74 -6.23 -1.18 -6.19
C ALA A 74 -6.80 -2.00 -7.35
N SER A 75 -6.60 -3.31 -7.30
CA SER A 75 -7.13 -4.24 -8.30
C SER A 75 -7.37 -5.63 -7.71
N TYR A 76 -8.51 -6.23 -8.02
CA TYR A 76 -8.81 -7.61 -7.65
C TYR A 76 -8.25 -8.64 -8.64
N ASP A 77 -8.07 -8.25 -9.92
CA ASP A 77 -7.74 -9.15 -11.05
C ASP A 77 -6.39 -8.82 -11.73
N ARG A 78 -5.71 -7.75 -11.30
CA ARG A 78 -4.50 -7.16 -11.91
C ARG A 78 -4.71 -6.61 -13.34
N GLN A 79 -5.95 -6.51 -13.80
CA GLN A 79 -6.32 -5.97 -15.12
C GLN A 79 -7.07 -4.66 -14.97
N THR A 80 -8.09 -4.65 -14.11
CA THR A 80 -8.94 -3.49 -13.82
C THR A 80 -8.45 -2.83 -12.55
N TRP A 81 -8.02 -1.58 -12.67
CA TRP A 81 -7.49 -0.80 -11.55
C TRP A 81 -8.38 0.39 -11.23
N PHE A 82 -8.62 0.63 -9.94
CA PHE A 82 -9.43 1.73 -9.43
C PHE A 82 -8.73 2.46 -8.29
N ARG A 83 -9.07 3.72 -8.06
CA ARG A 83 -8.48 4.52 -6.97
C ARG A 83 -9.24 4.32 -5.67
N VAL A 84 -8.53 4.21 -4.55
CA VAL A 84 -9.13 4.15 -3.21
C VAL A 84 -9.01 5.49 -2.47
N PRO A 85 -9.90 5.80 -1.51
CA PRO A 85 -9.75 6.95 -0.64
C PRO A 85 -8.38 6.94 0.03
N THR A 86 -7.63 8.03 -0.14
CA THR A 86 -6.25 8.16 0.31
C THR A 86 -6.04 9.57 0.85
N SER A 87 -5.28 9.68 1.93
CA SER A 87 -4.84 10.94 2.52
C SER A 87 -3.35 10.88 2.84
N PHE A 88 -2.65 11.98 2.63
CA PHE A 88 -1.25 12.15 2.98
C PHE A 88 -1.12 13.27 4.01
N ASP A 89 -0.42 13.03 5.11
CA ASP A 89 -0.24 13.99 6.21
C ASP A 89 1.11 14.73 6.19
N GLY A 90 1.95 14.46 5.18
CA GLY A 90 3.31 14.97 5.07
C GLY A 90 4.39 13.89 5.24
N ASP A 91 4.06 12.75 5.87
CA ASP A 91 4.98 11.61 5.99
C ASP A 91 4.30 10.24 5.84
N ASN A 92 3.00 10.16 6.10
CA ASN A 92 2.22 8.93 6.05
C ASN A 92 1.14 8.99 4.99
N LEU A 93 1.12 8.00 4.11
CA LEU A 93 0.03 7.76 3.17
C LEU A 93 -0.95 6.77 3.79
N THR A 94 -2.14 7.25 4.15
CA THR A 94 -3.21 6.44 4.75
C THR A 94 -4.31 6.19 3.73
N PHE A 95 -4.75 4.95 3.60
CA PHE A 95 -5.84 4.57 2.70
C PHE A 95 -6.61 3.38 3.27
N SER A 96 -7.84 3.19 2.80
CA SER A 96 -8.67 2.07 3.24
C SER A 96 -9.52 1.49 2.11
N LEU A 97 -9.86 0.22 2.26
CA LEU A 97 -10.74 -0.51 1.35
C LEU A 97 -11.54 -1.55 2.13
N THR A 98 -12.86 -1.55 1.93
CA THR A 98 -13.72 -2.70 2.30
C THR A 98 -13.59 -3.75 1.21
N LEU A 99 -13.11 -4.94 1.56
CA LEU A 99 -12.79 -5.95 0.55
C LEU A 99 -14.06 -6.60 -0.02
N GLU A 100 -14.27 -6.52 -1.33
CA GLU A 100 -15.30 -7.28 -2.03
C GLU A 100 -14.84 -8.72 -2.36
N GLN A 101 -13.52 -8.93 -2.44
CA GLN A 101 -12.89 -10.24 -2.65
C GLN A 101 -11.76 -10.46 -1.65
N SER A 102 -11.47 -11.71 -1.33
CA SER A 102 -10.48 -12.08 -0.30
C SER A 102 -9.03 -11.72 -0.65
N SER A 103 -8.79 -11.23 -1.86
CA SER A 103 -7.46 -10.93 -2.39
C SER A 103 -7.50 -9.67 -3.24
N VAL A 104 -6.67 -8.69 -2.92
CA VAL A 104 -6.54 -7.43 -3.67
C VAL A 104 -5.09 -7.03 -3.79
N TYR A 105 -4.72 -6.39 -4.89
CA TYR A 105 -3.42 -5.80 -5.15
C TYR A 105 -3.50 -4.28 -4.98
N PHE A 106 -2.45 -3.67 -4.45
CA PHE A 106 -2.29 -2.22 -4.35
C PHE A 106 -0.98 -1.80 -5.01
N ALA A 107 -1.00 -0.69 -5.75
CA ALA A 107 0.14 -0.08 -6.42
C ALA A 107 -0.07 1.43 -6.63
#